data_AF-D9STZ8-F1
#
_entry.id   AF-D9STZ8-F1
#
_cell.length_a   1.000
_cell.length_b   1.000
_cell.length_c   1.000
_cell.angle_alpha   90.00
_cell.angle_beta   90.00
_cell.angle_gamma   90.00
#
_symmetry.space_group_name_H-M   'P 1'
#
loop_
_entity.id
_entity.type
_entity.pdbx_description
1 polymer ?
#
loop_
_entity_poly.entity_id
_entity_poly.type
_entity_poly.pdbx_seq_one_letter_code
_entity_poly.pdbx_strand_id
1 'polypeptide(L)'
;MQKVKVENRGVYGMVRSNNNYQGNRNYRSKKDYQETSGYSSNYQSSRSYKGNNAQQNNDVQQNGNAEQSNNAYRSNNTQQGHNNMHQRNKTKQSNNTQQGSKKNQNNKPYEGYQQRKSKNCPDNIHYFGKGYRFERNGWIYIHIEGEPYKRGFQHGFLLAKEIKEIMDNLKFLTYWNTGKEWSFFVKEAERQFTNRLDIEYLYEIKGIADGAYKAGVQVTWQEILAWNGYGELIDFWWPYRNNGVVGSNLARAKGRCSAFIATGSATKNKKILLAHNTWENFETGQYLNIIIDIVPKRGNRILMQTAPGYIDSFSDFFVTGSGLLGADTSIAGFMKYNPNGIPQFVRIRKAIQYADDMTGFVDIMKERSNGGYTSMWLLGDIKTNKILRFEQGLEYYNVKTLEDGYFIGFNAPEDPRIRNLEVENSCYTDIRDHQGARRVRLTQLLEHQLGKLDIEAAKDILADHYDVYLNQRIPSSRTIDGHYELDDQKYPSLAGSPPPFSPQGTLDGKIIDSDLAKMMAFCARWGNSSGMPFITHDYFANHPQWNHLKGHLKDRFTEKWSKFRVGEGGC
;
A
#
# COMPACT_ATOMS: atom_id res chain seq x y z
N MET A 1 66.16 44.25 17.05
CA MET A 1 67.06 44.06 15.88
C MET A 1 66.52 42.92 15.03
N GLN A 2 66.20 43.21 13.76
CA GLN A 2 66.25 42.37 12.54
C GLN A 2 65.90 40.87 12.67
N LYS A 3 64.92 40.29 11.94
CA LYS A 3 64.81 40.26 10.47
C LYS A 3 63.40 39.84 10.01
N VAL A 4 63.12 40.24 8.78
CA VAL A 4 61.88 40.16 7.99
C VAL A 4 61.85 38.92 7.09
N LYS A 5 60.65 38.36 6.83
CA LYS A 5 60.12 37.77 5.57
C LYS A 5 58.69 37.26 5.87
N VAL A 6 57.58 37.92 5.49
CA VAL A 6 56.96 38.20 4.16
C VAL A 6 56.61 36.93 3.37
N GLU A 7 55.31 36.59 3.34
CA GLU A 7 54.40 36.51 2.16
C GLU A 7 53.08 35.82 2.57
N ASN A 8 51.95 36.53 2.63
CA ASN A 8 50.93 36.89 1.61
C ASN A 8 49.68 35.99 1.71
N ARG A 9 48.54 36.51 2.21
CA ARG A 9 47.38 37.12 1.50
C ARG A 9 46.37 36.06 1.01
N GLY A 10 45.05 36.23 1.11
CA GLY A 10 44.20 37.34 1.55
C GLY A 10 42.76 36.83 1.80
N VAL A 11 42.03 37.39 2.77
CA VAL A 11 41.16 38.59 2.74
C VAL A 11 39.79 38.36 2.07
N TYR A 12 38.73 38.34 2.92
CA TYR A 12 37.37 38.77 2.58
C TYR A 12 37.00 39.89 3.56
N GLY A 13 36.55 41.03 3.03
CA GLY A 13 36.12 42.20 3.80
C GLY A 13 34.83 42.76 3.22
N MET A 14 33.85 42.96 4.11
CA MET A 14 32.60 43.70 3.93
C MET A 14 32.81 45.14 3.42
N VAL A 15 31.75 45.76 2.87
CA VAL A 15 31.03 46.90 3.48
C VAL A 15 30.01 47.55 2.51
N ARG A 16 28.78 47.72 3.04
CA ARG A 16 27.71 48.75 2.87
C ARG A 16 27.29 49.28 1.48
N SER A 17 25.98 49.51 1.36
CA SER A 17 25.40 50.52 0.46
C SER A 17 24.28 51.32 1.14
N ASN A 18 24.18 52.59 0.72
CA ASN A 18 23.38 53.70 1.24
C ASN A 18 21.97 53.80 0.64
N ASN A 19 21.11 54.52 1.36
CA ASN A 19 19.81 55.04 0.93
C ASN A 19 19.88 55.98 -0.29
N ASN A 20 18.83 56.01 -1.12
CA ASN A 20 18.22 57.26 -1.57
C ASN A 20 16.77 57.09 -2.09
N TYR A 21 15.97 58.10 -1.76
CA TYR A 21 14.56 58.34 -2.06
C TYR A 21 14.35 58.95 -3.45
N GLN A 22 13.19 58.68 -4.08
CA GLN A 22 12.34 59.51 -4.99
C GLN A 22 11.46 58.54 -5.81
N GLY A 23 10.16 58.67 -6.06
CA GLY A 23 9.12 59.67 -5.80
C GLY A 23 7.99 59.47 -6.84
N ASN A 24 6.73 59.71 -6.44
CA ASN A 24 5.52 59.94 -7.27
C ASN A 24 4.98 58.77 -8.14
N ARG A 25 3.70 58.68 -8.54
CA ARG A 25 2.35 59.11 -8.10
C ARG A 25 1.38 58.49 -9.14
N ASN A 26 0.22 58.04 -8.66
CA ASN A 26 -1.12 58.17 -9.30
C ASN A 26 -1.53 57.45 -10.61
N TYR A 27 -2.60 56.65 -10.45
CA TYR A 27 -3.92 56.65 -11.11
C TYR A 27 -4.15 56.25 -12.59
N ARG A 28 -5.25 55.45 -12.74
CA ARG A 28 -6.23 55.36 -13.86
C ARG A 28 -5.76 54.69 -15.17
N SER A 29 -6.58 54.04 -15.99
CA SER A 29 -7.92 53.43 -15.92
C SER A 29 -8.27 52.92 -17.33
N LYS A 30 -9.11 51.87 -17.41
CA LYS A 30 -10.16 51.62 -18.43
C LYS A 30 -9.80 51.39 -19.92
N LYS A 31 -10.27 50.22 -20.38
CA LYS A 31 -11.21 49.95 -21.50
C LYS A 31 -10.73 49.80 -22.96
N ASP A 32 -11.24 48.69 -23.51
CA ASP A 32 -11.87 48.44 -24.82
C ASP A 32 -11.07 48.67 -26.11
N TYR A 33 -10.92 47.61 -26.93
CA TYR A 33 -11.00 47.67 -28.40
C TYR A 33 -11.53 46.34 -28.98
N GLN A 34 -12.51 46.48 -29.88
CA GLN A 34 -13.15 45.45 -30.70
C GLN A 34 -12.37 45.13 -31.99
N GLU A 35 -12.62 43.91 -32.50
CA GLU A 35 -12.75 43.45 -33.90
C GLU A 35 -11.90 44.07 -35.04
N THR A 36 -11.20 43.22 -35.82
CA THR A 36 -11.65 42.73 -37.15
C THR A 36 -10.54 42.00 -37.95
N SER A 37 -10.95 40.86 -38.52
CA SER A 37 -10.58 40.23 -39.82
C SER A 37 -9.14 40.14 -40.35
N GLY A 38 -8.80 38.91 -40.76
CA GLY A 38 -8.24 38.63 -42.11
C GLY A 38 -6.86 38.00 -42.14
N TYR A 39 -6.77 36.71 -42.47
CA TYR A 39 -6.06 36.17 -43.64
C TYR A 39 -6.04 34.63 -43.61
N SER A 40 -6.53 34.02 -44.68
CA SER A 40 -6.33 32.61 -45.00
C SER A 40 -4.92 32.37 -45.56
N SER A 41 -4.30 31.23 -45.26
CA SER A 41 -3.63 30.41 -46.27
C SER A 41 -3.29 29.01 -45.76
N ASN A 42 -3.53 28.05 -46.65
CA ASN A 42 -3.12 26.66 -46.60
C ASN A 42 -1.61 26.50 -46.51
N TYR A 43 -1.11 25.46 -45.83
CA TYR A 43 0.01 24.65 -46.34
C TYR A 43 -0.06 23.21 -45.80
N GLN A 44 -0.34 22.28 -46.72
CA GLN A 44 0.05 20.87 -46.60
C GLN A 44 1.57 20.74 -46.87
N SER A 45 2.26 19.88 -46.11
CA SER A 45 3.31 18.96 -46.60
C SER A 45 3.62 17.97 -45.46
N SER A 46 3.28 16.68 -45.57
CA SER A 46 4.02 15.61 -46.24
C SER A 46 5.46 15.42 -45.74
N ARG A 47 5.71 14.28 -45.08
CA ARG A 47 6.90 13.44 -45.35
C ARG A 47 6.67 12.00 -44.87
N SER A 48 6.50 11.16 -45.88
CA SER A 48 6.67 9.72 -45.88
C SER A 48 8.13 9.33 -45.60
N TYR A 49 8.34 8.24 -44.85
CA TYR A 49 9.44 7.32 -45.11
C TYR A 49 8.90 5.88 -45.04
N LYS A 50 8.71 5.29 -46.23
CA LYS A 50 8.70 3.84 -46.44
C LYS A 50 10.12 3.43 -46.78
N GLY A 51 10.64 2.43 -46.05
CA GLY A 51 11.84 1.69 -46.42
C GLY A 51 11.51 0.20 -46.37
N ASN A 52 11.42 -0.41 -47.54
CA ASN A 52 11.30 -1.86 -47.75
C ASN A 52 12.53 -2.59 -47.18
N ASN A 53 12.36 -3.83 -46.73
CA ASN A 53 13.14 -4.93 -47.30
C ASN A 53 12.48 -6.29 -47.08
N ALA A 54 12.45 -7.04 -48.18
CA ALA A 54 11.81 -8.32 -48.35
C ALA A 54 12.73 -9.48 -47.93
N GLN A 55 12.07 -10.62 -47.70
CA GLN A 55 12.64 -11.94 -47.52
C GLN A 55 13.57 -12.35 -48.67
N GLN A 56 14.65 -13.06 -48.33
CA GLN A 56 15.20 -14.14 -49.16
C GLN A 56 15.62 -15.31 -48.25
N ASN A 57 15.01 -16.46 -48.50
CA ASN A 57 15.52 -17.78 -48.12
C ASN A 57 16.80 -18.06 -48.92
N ASN A 58 17.73 -18.81 -48.32
CA ASN A 58 18.39 -19.91 -48.99
C ASN A 58 18.90 -20.92 -47.94
N ASP A 59 18.53 -22.17 -48.18
CA ASP A 59 19.06 -23.39 -47.59
C ASP A 59 20.59 -23.47 -47.73
N VAL A 60 21.25 -24.24 -46.84
CA VAL A 60 22.19 -25.32 -47.21
C VAL A 60 22.76 -26.01 -45.95
N GLN A 61 22.53 -27.33 -45.93
CA GLN A 61 23.32 -28.43 -45.35
C GLN A 61 23.40 -28.65 -43.83
N GLN A 62 22.49 -29.50 -43.36
CA GLN A 62 22.78 -30.53 -42.36
C GLN A 62 23.63 -31.65 -42.97
N ASN A 63 24.68 -32.06 -42.24
CA ASN A 63 25.21 -33.42 -42.28
C ASN A 63 25.44 -33.84 -40.83
N GLY A 64 24.71 -34.88 -40.41
CA GLY A 64 24.91 -35.55 -39.15
C GLY A 64 26.04 -36.57 -39.23
N ASN A 65 26.56 -36.96 -38.07
CA ASN A 65 26.95 -38.33 -37.83
C ASN A 65 26.65 -38.68 -36.37
N ALA A 66 25.98 -39.81 -36.23
CA ALA A 66 25.54 -40.43 -35.01
C ALA A 66 26.64 -41.35 -34.46
N GLU A 67 26.65 -41.55 -33.15
CA GLU A 67 27.10 -42.82 -32.55
C GLU A 67 26.03 -43.36 -31.61
N GLN A 68 25.92 -44.69 -31.66
CA GLN A 68 24.81 -45.53 -31.26
C GLN A 68 25.01 -46.16 -29.87
N SER A 69 23.91 -46.78 -29.42
CA SER A 69 23.80 -47.97 -28.55
C SER A 69 23.79 -47.69 -27.03
N ASN A 70 23.01 -48.38 -26.18
CA ASN A 70 22.06 -49.48 -26.32
C ASN A 70 21.27 -49.58 -25.00
N ASN A 71 19.96 -49.83 -25.04
CA ASN A 71 19.28 -51.00 -24.46
C ASN A 71 17.80 -50.76 -24.15
N ALA A 72 17.01 -51.73 -24.63
CA ALA A 72 15.56 -51.84 -24.58
C ALA A 72 15.08 -52.61 -23.33
N TYR A 73 13.79 -52.47 -22.98
CA TYR A 73 12.87 -53.61 -22.84
C TYR A 73 11.39 -53.15 -22.84
N ARG A 74 10.71 -53.51 -23.95
CA ARG A 74 9.29 -53.93 -24.22
C ARG A 74 8.18 -53.64 -23.16
N SER A 75 7.05 -52.98 -23.49
CA SER A 75 5.88 -53.35 -24.35
C SER A 75 4.97 -54.43 -23.71
N ASN A 76 3.62 -54.47 -23.75
CA ASN A 76 2.62 -53.86 -24.64
C ASN A 76 1.18 -54.24 -24.17
N ASN A 77 0.19 -53.46 -24.63
CA ASN A 77 -1.06 -53.89 -25.32
C ASN A 77 -2.47 -54.02 -24.67
N THR A 78 -3.35 -53.16 -25.25
CA THR A 78 -4.68 -53.38 -25.93
C THR A 78 -5.99 -53.67 -25.19
N GLN A 79 -6.88 -52.66 -25.22
CA GLN A 79 -8.05 -52.46 -26.12
C GLN A 79 -9.13 -53.55 -26.36
N GLN A 80 -10.37 -53.03 -26.42
CA GLN A 80 -11.61 -53.46 -27.13
C GLN A 80 -12.66 -54.33 -26.40
N GLY A 81 -13.94 -53.94 -26.57
CA GLY A 81 -15.09 -54.85 -26.35
C GLY A 81 -16.46 -54.18 -26.12
N HIS A 82 -17.15 -53.87 -27.22
CA HIS A 82 -18.48 -53.27 -27.39
C HIS A 82 -19.73 -54.03 -26.84
N ASN A 83 -20.79 -53.23 -26.62
CA ASN A 83 -22.21 -53.40 -27.03
C ASN A 83 -23.33 -54.02 -26.14
N ASN A 84 -24.32 -53.13 -25.88
CA ASN A 84 -25.78 -53.21 -26.08
C ASN A 84 -26.68 -54.29 -25.45
N MET A 85 -27.70 -53.84 -24.69
CA MET A 85 -29.14 -53.94 -25.02
C MET A 85 -29.97 -53.25 -23.90
N HIS A 86 -30.72 -52.18 -24.14
CA HIS A 86 -32.09 -52.06 -24.69
C HIS A 86 -33.26 -52.42 -23.73
N GLN A 87 -34.10 -51.39 -23.54
CA GLN A 87 -35.57 -51.38 -23.35
C GLN A 87 -36.24 -51.27 -21.97
N ARG A 88 -36.85 -50.09 -21.80
CA ARG A 88 -38.29 -49.79 -21.56
C ARG A 88 -38.86 -49.68 -20.13
N ASN A 89 -39.23 -48.42 -19.85
CA ASN A 89 -40.53 -47.88 -19.44
C ASN A 89 -41.13 -48.15 -18.05
N LYS A 90 -41.36 -47.01 -17.34
CA LYS A 90 -42.57 -46.53 -16.62
C LYS A 90 -43.33 -47.61 -15.80
N THR A 91 -43.64 -47.43 -14.51
CA THR A 91 -44.59 -46.45 -13.95
C THR A 91 -44.66 -46.58 -12.41
N LYS A 92 -45.16 -45.51 -11.74
CA LYS A 92 -45.89 -45.45 -10.44
C LYS A 92 -45.12 -45.41 -9.09
N GLN A 93 -45.20 -44.20 -8.50
CA GLN A 93 -45.79 -43.86 -7.20
C GLN A 93 -45.37 -44.60 -5.92
N SER A 94 -44.80 -43.79 -5.00
CA SER A 94 -45.00 -43.73 -3.54
C SER A 94 -45.07 -45.05 -2.74
N ASN A 95 -44.09 -45.26 -1.87
CA ASN A 95 -44.28 -45.11 -0.42
C ASN A 95 -42.97 -45.20 0.36
N ASN A 96 -42.93 -44.43 1.45
CA ASN A 96 -41.92 -44.40 2.50
C ASN A 96 -41.51 -45.79 2.99
N THR A 97 -40.21 -46.03 3.17
CA THR A 97 -39.69 -46.55 4.44
C THR A 97 -38.19 -46.25 4.61
N GLN A 98 -37.83 -45.97 5.84
CA GLN A 98 -36.52 -45.59 6.36
C GLN A 98 -35.45 -46.66 6.16
N GLN A 99 -34.24 -46.24 5.80
CA GLN A 99 -32.93 -46.80 6.19
C GLN A 99 -31.88 -45.84 5.58
N GLY A 100 -31.24 -44.95 6.33
CA GLY A 100 -30.19 -45.30 7.30
C GLY A 100 -28.82 -44.94 6.71
N SER A 101 -28.59 -43.66 6.37
CA SER A 101 -27.29 -43.19 5.87
C SER A 101 -26.32 -42.95 7.04
N LYS A 102 -25.20 -43.68 7.03
CA LYS A 102 -24.06 -43.49 7.94
C LYS A 102 -23.50 -42.07 7.76
N LYS A 103 -23.78 -41.20 8.73
CA LYS A 103 -23.11 -39.90 8.90
C LYS A 103 -21.68 -40.15 9.39
N ASN A 104 -20.71 -39.59 8.67
CA ASN A 104 -19.38 -39.28 9.18
C ASN A 104 -19.55 -38.33 10.39
N GLN A 105 -19.45 -38.88 11.59
CA GLN A 105 -19.37 -38.12 12.83
C GLN A 105 -17.95 -37.59 12.98
N ASN A 106 -17.74 -36.31 12.66
CA ASN A 106 -16.67 -35.49 13.23
C ASN A 106 -16.95 -33.97 13.14
N ASN A 107 -18.23 -33.58 13.17
CA ASN A 107 -18.64 -32.20 13.46
C ASN A 107 -19.31 -32.19 14.84
N LYS A 108 -18.52 -32.04 15.91
CA LYS A 108 -19.08 -31.57 17.18
C LYS A 108 -19.31 -30.06 17.06
N PRO A 109 -20.50 -29.54 17.40
CA PRO A 109 -20.70 -28.10 17.50
C PRO A 109 -19.83 -27.57 18.64
N TYR A 110 -19.05 -26.52 18.36
CA TYR A 110 -18.31 -25.76 19.38
C TYR A 110 -19.32 -25.03 20.29
N GLU A 111 -19.86 -25.75 21.26
CA GLU A 111 -20.58 -25.20 22.41
C GLU A 111 -19.54 -24.87 23.50
N GLY A 112 -19.53 -23.61 23.95
CA GLY A 112 -18.80 -23.20 25.16
C GLY A 112 -17.72 -22.13 24.96
N TYR A 113 -18.06 -20.97 24.40
CA TYR A 113 -17.36 -19.72 24.73
C TYR A 113 -18.38 -18.72 25.27
N GLN A 114 -18.78 -18.92 26.52
CA GLN A 114 -19.42 -17.86 27.29
C GLN A 114 -18.39 -16.76 27.53
N GLN A 115 -18.80 -15.51 27.29
CA GLN A 115 -18.06 -14.28 27.61
C GLN A 115 -17.62 -14.34 29.09
N ARG A 116 -16.34 -14.64 29.34
CA ARG A 116 -15.74 -14.38 30.65
C ARG A 116 -15.36 -12.91 30.70
N LYS A 117 -16.33 -12.03 30.95
CA LYS A 117 -15.98 -10.69 31.47
C LYS A 117 -15.34 -10.92 32.85
N SER A 118 -14.04 -10.65 33.00
CA SER A 118 -13.48 -10.47 34.34
C SER A 118 -14.23 -9.32 35.01
N LYS A 119 -14.46 -9.37 36.32
CA LYS A 119 -15.25 -8.36 37.06
C LYS A 119 -14.67 -6.93 36.99
N ASN A 120 -13.48 -6.74 36.40
CA ASN A 120 -12.77 -5.47 36.33
C ASN A 120 -12.49 -4.98 34.88
N CYS A 121 -13.10 -5.57 33.85
CA CYS A 121 -12.88 -5.10 32.48
C CYS A 121 -13.74 -3.88 32.12
N PRO A 122 -13.18 -2.87 31.43
CA PRO A 122 -13.94 -1.72 30.94
C PRO A 122 -15.13 -2.15 30.06
N ASP A 123 -16.29 -1.50 30.23
CA ASP A 123 -17.51 -1.90 29.52
C ASP A 123 -17.48 -1.65 28.01
N ASN A 124 -16.56 -0.82 27.53
CA ASN A 124 -16.37 -0.50 26.11
C ASN A 124 -15.48 -1.52 25.34
N ILE A 125 -15.11 -2.64 25.97
CA ILE A 125 -14.28 -3.68 25.35
C ILE A 125 -15.11 -4.92 25.03
N HIS A 126 -15.04 -5.37 23.79
CA HIS A 126 -15.75 -6.54 23.29
C HIS A 126 -14.79 -7.72 23.13
N TYR A 127 -15.09 -8.84 23.80
CA TYR A 127 -14.22 -10.02 23.84
C TYR A 127 -14.78 -11.17 22.99
N PHE A 128 -13.88 -11.94 22.39
CA PHE A 128 -14.14 -13.25 21.81
C PHE A 128 -12.99 -14.21 22.11
N GLY A 129 -13.22 -15.18 22.99
CA GLY A 129 -12.17 -16.07 23.48
C GLY A 129 -11.05 -15.27 24.15
N LYS A 130 -9.87 -15.30 23.54
CA LYS A 130 -8.67 -14.54 23.95
C LYS A 130 -8.53 -13.19 23.24
N GLY A 131 -9.23 -13.00 22.13
CA GLY A 131 -9.20 -11.75 21.38
C GLY A 131 -10.17 -10.74 21.96
N TYR A 132 -9.91 -9.46 21.70
CA TYR A 132 -10.80 -8.38 22.09
C TYR A 132 -10.64 -7.15 21.20
N ARG A 133 -11.64 -6.27 21.17
CA ARG A 133 -11.59 -4.97 20.47
C ARG A 133 -12.16 -3.83 21.30
N PHE A 134 -11.73 -2.61 20.99
CA PHE A 134 -12.33 -1.37 21.45
C PHE A 134 -12.11 -0.25 20.42
N GLU A 135 -12.89 0.82 20.55
CA GLU A 135 -12.77 2.00 19.68
C GLU A 135 -12.22 3.20 20.44
N ARG A 136 -11.36 4.00 19.80
CA ARG A 136 -10.84 5.25 20.35
C ARG A 136 -10.39 6.20 19.24
N ASN A 137 -10.96 7.40 19.24
CA ASN A 137 -10.54 8.51 18.37
C ASN A 137 -10.43 8.08 16.89
N GLY A 138 -11.51 7.49 16.36
CA GLY A 138 -11.61 6.98 14.98
C GLY A 138 -10.97 5.61 14.72
N TRP A 139 -10.09 5.13 15.61
CA TRP A 139 -9.43 3.82 15.48
C TRP A 139 -10.25 2.69 16.11
N ILE A 140 -10.18 1.52 15.49
CA ILE A 140 -10.56 0.24 16.10
C ILE A 140 -9.26 -0.47 16.49
N TYR A 141 -9.04 -0.66 17.79
CA TYR A 141 -7.98 -1.53 18.28
C TYR A 141 -8.50 -2.95 18.38
N ILE A 142 -7.69 -3.93 17.97
CA ILE A 142 -7.97 -5.35 18.15
C ILE A 142 -6.73 -6.11 18.61
N HIS A 143 -6.93 -6.98 19.60
CA HIS A 143 -5.96 -8.00 20.02
C HIS A 143 -6.41 -9.37 19.53
N ILE A 144 -5.50 -10.13 18.93
CA ILE A 144 -5.71 -11.54 18.56
C ILE A 144 -4.49 -12.39 18.94
N GLU A 145 -4.73 -13.64 19.33
CA GLU A 145 -3.63 -14.51 19.74
C GLU A 145 -3.82 -16.00 19.44
N GLY A 146 -2.68 -16.68 19.30
CA GLY A 146 -2.58 -18.14 19.26
C GLY A 146 -2.31 -18.75 17.89
N GLU A 147 -2.80 -19.99 17.73
CA GLU A 147 -2.66 -20.78 16.49
C GLU A 147 -3.29 -20.06 15.30
N PRO A 148 -2.79 -20.25 14.06
CA PRO A 148 -3.19 -19.45 12.91
C PRO A 148 -4.69 -19.38 12.67
N TYR A 149 -5.36 -20.53 12.64
CA TYR A 149 -6.81 -20.57 12.49
C TYR A 149 -7.55 -19.89 13.65
N LYS A 150 -7.07 -20.05 14.90
CA LYS A 150 -7.74 -19.49 16.09
C LYS A 150 -7.63 -17.97 16.17
N ARG A 151 -6.45 -17.41 15.86
CA ARG A 151 -6.27 -15.95 15.81
C ARG A 151 -7.02 -15.34 14.63
N GLY A 152 -7.05 -16.02 13.48
CA GLY A 152 -7.89 -15.65 12.35
C GLY A 152 -9.37 -15.62 12.72
N PHE A 153 -9.86 -16.62 13.44
CA PHE A 153 -11.26 -16.66 13.91
C PHE A 153 -11.59 -15.48 14.83
N GLN A 154 -10.70 -15.14 15.76
CA GLN A 154 -10.87 -13.94 16.61
C GLN A 154 -10.96 -12.67 15.77
N HIS A 155 -10.05 -12.50 14.80
CA HIS A 155 -10.04 -11.37 13.87
C HIS A 155 -11.38 -11.26 13.14
N GLY A 156 -11.79 -12.33 12.45
CA GLY A 156 -13.03 -12.35 11.67
C GLY A 156 -14.28 -12.07 12.50
N PHE A 157 -14.38 -12.66 13.69
CA PHE A 157 -15.53 -12.46 14.56
C PHE A 157 -15.59 -11.03 15.10
N LEU A 158 -14.47 -10.48 15.56
CA LEU A 158 -14.40 -9.16 16.17
C LEU A 158 -14.56 -8.03 15.15
N LEU A 159 -14.16 -8.22 13.88
CA LEU A 159 -14.29 -7.24 12.80
C LEU A 159 -15.39 -7.57 11.79
N ALA A 160 -16.36 -8.41 12.15
CA ALA A 160 -17.36 -8.90 11.21
C ALA A 160 -18.14 -7.76 10.52
N LYS A 161 -18.51 -6.71 11.26
CA LYS A 161 -19.20 -5.54 10.72
C LYS A 161 -18.37 -4.86 9.64
N GLU A 162 -17.10 -4.59 9.93
CA GLU A 162 -16.19 -3.91 9.03
C GLU A 162 -15.86 -4.78 7.80
N ILE A 163 -15.71 -6.09 7.98
CA ILE A 163 -15.56 -7.06 6.87
C ILE A 163 -16.78 -7.03 5.95
N LYS A 164 -18.00 -7.03 6.49
CA LYS A 164 -19.22 -6.97 5.67
C LYS A 164 -19.24 -5.70 4.81
N GLU A 165 -18.96 -4.55 5.43
CA GLU A 165 -18.99 -3.26 4.75
C GLU A 165 -17.99 -3.19 3.59
N ILE A 166 -16.74 -3.64 3.79
CA ILE A 166 -15.76 -3.64 2.70
C ILE A 166 -16.14 -4.62 1.59
N MET A 167 -16.67 -5.82 1.90
CA MET A 167 -17.09 -6.77 0.87
C MET A 167 -18.24 -6.22 0.01
N ASP A 168 -19.17 -5.47 0.61
CA ASP A 168 -20.24 -4.82 -0.13
C ASP A 168 -19.71 -3.66 -1.00
N ASN A 169 -18.75 -2.89 -0.50
CA ASN A 169 -18.06 -1.86 -1.29
C ASN A 169 -17.28 -2.45 -2.47
N LEU A 170 -16.53 -3.53 -2.26
CA LEU A 170 -15.71 -4.15 -3.31
C LEU A 170 -16.55 -4.59 -4.50
N LYS A 171 -17.75 -5.14 -4.29
CA LYS A 171 -18.68 -5.53 -5.37
C LYS A 171 -19.01 -4.35 -6.29
N PHE A 172 -19.33 -3.20 -5.70
CA PHE A 172 -19.59 -1.98 -6.47
C PHE A 172 -18.31 -1.47 -7.16
N LEU A 173 -17.22 -1.33 -6.40
CA LEU A 173 -15.99 -0.70 -6.87
C LEU A 173 -15.30 -1.49 -7.97
N THR A 174 -15.22 -2.82 -7.87
CA THR A 174 -14.58 -3.60 -8.93
C THR A 174 -15.36 -3.52 -10.23
N TYR A 175 -16.70 -3.59 -10.17
CA TYR A 175 -17.52 -3.46 -11.36
C TYR A 175 -17.38 -2.06 -11.98
N TRP A 176 -17.47 -1.01 -11.16
CA TRP A 176 -17.33 0.37 -11.62
C TRP A 176 -15.95 0.64 -12.23
N ASN A 177 -14.87 0.24 -11.56
CA ASN A 177 -13.51 0.57 -11.97
C ASN A 177 -13.00 -0.28 -13.13
N THR A 178 -13.47 -1.53 -13.25
CA THR A 178 -12.86 -2.51 -14.18
C THR A 178 -13.84 -3.13 -15.17
N GLY A 179 -15.14 -2.95 -14.97
CA GLY A 179 -16.19 -3.67 -15.70
C GLY A 179 -16.27 -5.16 -15.35
N LYS A 180 -15.57 -5.62 -14.30
CA LYS A 180 -15.59 -7.01 -13.83
C LYS A 180 -16.15 -7.09 -12.41
N GLU A 181 -17.05 -8.04 -12.23
CA GLU A 181 -17.63 -8.39 -10.93
C GLU A 181 -16.56 -8.86 -9.93
N TRP A 182 -16.79 -8.65 -8.64
CA TRP A 182 -15.87 -9.06 -7.59
C TRP A 182 -15.51 -10.55 -7.65
N SER A 183 -16.48 -11.41 -7.99
CA SER A 183 -16.28 -12.86 -8.14
C SER A 183 -15.22 -13.25 -9.18
N PHE A 184 -15.00 -12.41 -10.21
CA PHE A 184 -13.92 -12.59 -11.16
C PHE A 184 -12.56 -12.47 -10.47
N PHE A 185 -12.37 -11.43 -9.66
CA PHE A 185 -11.12 -11.21 -8.93
C PHE A 185 -10.91 -12.24 -7.82
N VAL A 186 -11.98 -12.70 -7.16
CA VAL A 186 -11.91 -13.80 -6.18
C VAL A 186 -11.33 -15.07 -6.80
N LYS A 187 -11.83 -15.47 -7.98
CA LYS A 187 -11.32 -16.63 -8.71
C LYS A 187 -9.85 -16.47 -9.11
N GLU A 188 -9.46 -15.27 -9.53
CA GLU A 188 -8.09 -15.00 -9.95
C GLU A 188 -7.12 -14.90 -8.77
N ALA A 189 -7.57 -14.41 -7.62
CA ALA A 189 -6.83 -14.44 -6.36
C ALA A 189 -6.55 -15.88 -5.93
N GLU A 190 -7.58 -16.74 -5.92
CA GLU A 190 -7.43 -18.15 -5.57
C GLU A 190 -6.45 -18.85 -6.51
N ARG A 191 -6.58 -18.63 -7.83
CA ARG A 191 -5.68 -19.20 -8.84
C ARG A 191 -4.23 -18.72 -8.67
N GLN A 192 -4.03 -17.44 -8.35
CA GLN A 192 -2.70 -16.86 -8.25
C GLN A 192 -2.04 -17.12 -6.92
N PHE A 193 -2.73 -16.97 -5.80
CA PHE A 193 -2.06 -16.85 -4.50
C PHE A 193 -2.07 -18.14 -3.69
N THR A 194 -3.05 -19.05 -3.87
CA THR A 194 -3.21 -20.23 -3.00
C THR A 194 -1.95 -21.09 -2.90
N ASN A 195 -1.29 -21.37 -4.02
CA ASN A 195 -0.07 -22.20 -4.06
C ASN A 195 1.21 -21.48 -3.63
N ARG A 196 1.11 -20.19 -3.25
CA ARG A 196 2.22 -19.35 -2.79
C ARG A 196 2.09 -18.97 -1.32
N LEU A 197 0.96 -19.31 -0.69
CA LEU A 197 0.73 -19.10 0.73
C LEU A 197 1.40 -20.19 1.56
N ASP A 198 2.14 -19.77 2.58
CA ASP A 198 2.47 -20.67 3.67
C ASP A 198 1.17 -21.17 4.33
N ILE A 199 1.16 -22.46 4.72
CA ILE A 199 -0.04 -23.10 5.30
C ILE A 199 -0.57 -22.36 6.53
N GLU A 200 0.32 -21.72 7.28
CA GLU A 200 -0.01 -20.87 8.42
C GLU A 200 -0.94 -19.71 8.00
N TYR A 201 -0.60 -18.98 6.95
CA TYR A 201 -1.40 -17.84 6.49
C TYR A 201 -2.71 -18.27 5.84
N LEU A 202 -2.72 -19.40 5.13
CA LEU A 202 -3.97 -19.97 4.61
C LEU A 202 -4.93 -20.33 5.74
N TYR A 203 -4.43 -20.88 6.85
CA TYR A 203 -5.26 -21.19 8.01
C TYR A 203 -5.75 -19.95 8.75
N GLU A 204 -4.93 -18.90 8.84
CA GLU A 204 -5.37 -17.62 9.39
C GLU A 204 -6.49 -16.98 8.55
N ILE A 205 -6.33 -16.93 7.22
CA ILE A 205 -7.35 -16.44 6.27
C ILE A 205 -8.65 -17.24 6.37
N LYS A 206 -8.57 -18.57 6.47
CA LYS A 206 -9.75 -19.43 6.70
C LYS A 206 -10.42 -19.14 8.04
N GLY A 207 -9.62 -18.97 9.09
CA GLY A 207 -10.11 -18.56 10.40
C GLY A 207 -10.90 -17.25 10.33
N ILE A 208 -10.38 -16.24 9.62
CA ILE A 208 -11.05 -14.94 9.43
C ILE A 208 -12.44 -15.13 8.82
N ALA A 209 -12.55 -15.89 7.72
CA ALA A 209 -13.83 -16.13 7.09
C ALA A 209 -14.82 -16.86 8.02
N ASP A 210 -14.38 -17.91 8.71
CA ASP A 210 -15.24 -18.68 9.62
C ASP A 210 -15.65 -17.86 10.86
N GLY A 211 -14.77 -17.00 11.36
CA GLY A 211 -15.06 -16.08 12.45
C GLY A 211 -16.12 -15.05 12.07
N ALA A 212 -15.99 -14.44 10.88
CA ALA A 212 -16.98 -13.52 10.35
C ALA A 212 -18.33 -14.22 10.10
N TYR A 213 -18.30 -15.45 9.56
CA TYR A 213 -19.49 -16.28 9.38
C TYR A 213 -20.20 -16.56 10.70
N LYS A 214 -19.45 -16.91 11.74
CA LYS A 214 -20.01 -17.13 13.09
C LYS A 214 -20.68 -15.88 13.67
N ALA A 215 -20.20 -14.69 13.31
CA ALA A 215 -20.79 -13.40 13.67
C ALA A 215 -21.94 -12.95 12.73
N GLY A 216 -22.34 -13.81 11.77
CA GLY A 216 -23.48 -13.56 10.89
C GLY A 216 -23.15 -12.95 9.53
N VAL A 217 -21.87 -12.88 9.15
CA VAL A 217 -21.43 -12.29 7.88
C VAL A 217 -21.07 -13.38 6.88
N GLN A 218 -21.77 -13.41 5.75
CA GLN A 218 -21.48 -14.35 4.67
C GLN A 218 -20.26 -13.87 3.88
N VAL A 219 -19.12 -14.52 4.12
CA VAL A 219 -17.87 -14.29 3.39
C VAL A 219 -17.09 -15.59 3.29
N THR A 220 -16.48 -15.83 2.14
CA THR A 220 -15.63 -17.00 1.89
C THR A 220 -14.16 -16.70 2.19
N TRP A 221 -13.36 -17.73 2.48
CA TRP A 221 -11.91 -17.54 2.66
C TRP A 221 -11.23 -17.07 1.37
N GLN A 222 -11.80 -17.38 0.20
CA GLN A 222 -11.33 -16.85 -1.08
C GLN A 222 -11.59 -15.36 -1.22
N GLU A 223 -12.72 -14.84 -0.73
CA GLU A 223 -12.96 -13.40 -0.68
C GLU A 223 -11.98 -12.69 0.26
N ILE A 224 -11.69 -13.28 1.42
CA ILE A 224 -10.66 -12.75 2.33
C ILE A 224 -9.27 -12.77 1.66
N LEU A 225 -8.91 -13.86 0.96
CA LEU A 225 -7.66 -13.95 0.20
C LEU A 225 -7.59 -12.88 -0.89
N ALA A 226 -8.66 -12.70 -1.65
CA ALA A 226 -8.74 -11.70 -2.70
C ALA A 226 -8.63 -10.28 -2.15
N TRP A 227 -9.19 -10.04 -0.96
CA TRP A 227 -9.04 -8.77 -0.27
C TRP A 227 -7.59 -8.53 0.17
N ASN A 228 -6.92 -9.50 0.78
CA ASN A 228 -5.48 -9.37 1.13
C ASN A 228 -4.59 -9.10 -0.10
N GLY A 229 -4.92 -9.69 -1.24
CA GLY A 229 -4.22 -9.47 -2.51
C GLY A 229 -4.79 -8.34 -3.38
N TYR A 230 -5.71 -7.52 -2.87
CA TYR A 230 -6.50 -6.59 -3.69
C TYR A 230 -5.63 -5.57 -4.43
N GLY A 231 -4.69 -4.93 -3.72
CA GLY A 231 -3.76 -3.96 -4.34
C GLY A 231 -2.95 -4.58 -5.47
N GLU A 232 -2.41 -5.78 -5.27
CA GLU A 232 -1.65 -6.50 -6.31
C GLU A 232 -2.53 -6.95 -7.48
N LEU A 233 -3.76 -7.40 -7.22
CA LEU A 233 -4.68 -7.83 -8.26
C LEU A 233 -5.10 -6.68 -9.15
N ILE A 234 -5.53 -5.56 -8.55
CA ILE A 234 -6.12 -4.43 -9.25
C ILE A 234 -5.06 -3.51 -9.85
N ASP A 235 -4.01 -3.18 -9.09
CA ASP A 235 -3.03 -2.17 -9.52
C ASP A 235 -1.87 -2.77 -10.35
N PHE A 236 -1.66 -4.10 -10.33
CA PHE A 236 -0.51 -4.74 -11.00
C PHE A 236 -0.92 -5.85 -11.96
N TRP A 237 -1.55 -6.93 -11.46
CA TRP A 237 -1.86 -8.10 -12.28
C TRP A 237 -2.90 -7.79 -13.36
N TRP A 238 -3.97 -7.09 -13.03
CA TRP A 238 -5.05 -6.79 -13.97
C TRP A 238 -4.58 -5.91 -15.16
N PRO A 239 -3.82 -4.81 -14.93
CA PRO A 239 -3.18 -4.06 -16.02
C PRO A 239 -2.22 -4.94 -16.85
N TYR A 240 -1.38 -5.76 -16.20
CA TYR A 240 -0.45 -6.67 -16.87
C TYR A 240 -1.17 -7.66 -17.80
N ARG A 241 -2.21 -8.33 -17.30
CA ARG A 241 -2.97 -9.36 -18.04
C ARG A 241 -3.61 -8.82 -19.31
N ASN A 242 -4.08 -7.57 -19.27
CA ASN A 242 -4.82 -6.98 -20.37
C ASN A 242 -3.93 -6.24 -21.38
N ASN A 243 -2.60 -6.36 -21.31
CA ASN A 243 -1.64 -5.72 -22.23
C ASN A 243 -1.90 -4.22 -22.45
N GLY A 244 -2.41 -3.50 -21.45
CA GLY A 244 -2.79 -2.08 -21.58
C GLY A 244 -3.98 -1.79 -22.52
N VAL A 245 -4.75 -2.81 -22.93
CA VAL A 245 -5.96 -2.66 -23.79
C VAL A 245 -7.17 -2.12 -23.01
N VAL A 246 -7.13 -2.12 -21.67
CA VAL A 246 -8.15 -1.40 -20.88
C VAL A 246 -7.84 0.08 -21.00
N GLY A 247 -8.74 0.84 -21.63
CA GLY A 247 -8.56 2.26 -21.93
C GLY A 247 -8.06 3.06 -20.74
N SER A 248 -6.77 3.43 -20.79
CA SER A 248 -6.07 4.61 -20.25
C SER A 248 -6.36 5.20 -18.85
N ASN A 249 -7.29 4.68 -18.05
CA ASN A 249 -7.67 5.24 -16.75
C ASN A 249 -7.45 4.30 -15.57
N LEU A 250 -7.20 3.00 -15.80
CA LEU A 250 -6.61 2.12 -14.79
C LEU A 250 -5.11 2.39 -14.79
N ALA A 251 -4.73 3.50 -14.15
CA ALA A 251 -3.35 3.93 -14.04
C ALA A 251 -2.47 2.79 -13.53
N ARG A 252 -1.27 2.68 -14.11
CA ARG A 252 -0.15 1.89 -13.60
C ARG A 252 0.03 2.11 -12.09
N ALA A 253 0.71 1.19 -11.41
CA ALA A 253 0.94 1.17 -9.96
C ALA A 253 0.89 2.58 -9.31
N LYS A 254 -0.09 2.79 -8.42
CA LYS A 254 -0.32 4.11 -7.80
C LYS A 254 0.78 4.45 -6.80
N GLY A 255 1.23 5.71 -6.80
CA GLY A 255 2.12 6.23 -5.76
C GLY A 255 1.35 6.50 -4.48
N ARG A 256 1.76 5.87 -3.37
CA ARG A 256 1.08 6.02 -2.06
C ARG A 256 2.04 6.21 -0.90
N CYS A 257 1.70 7.20 -0.09
CA CYS A 257 2.23 7.49 1.25
C CYS A 257 3.44 8.44 1.30
N SER A 258 3.58 9.14 2.42
CA SER A 258 4.76 9.95 2.77
C SER A 258 5.39 9.40 4.05
N ALA A 259 6.72 9.28 4.07
CA ALA A 259 7.43 8.76 5.24
C ALA A 259 8.79 9.42 5.44
N PHE A 260 9.31 9.36 6.67
CA PHE A 260 10.72 9.52 6.96
C PHE A 260 11.16 8.68 8.14
N ILE A 261 12.44 8.31 8.15
CA ILE A 261 13.09 7.67 9.30
C ILE A 261 14.42 8.37 9.57
N ALA A 262 14.73 8.65 10.83
CA ALA A 262 15.93 9.37 11.24
C ALA A 262 16.57 8.70 12.47
N THR A 263 17.89 8.82 12.62
CA THR A 263 18.65 8.35 13.78
C THR A 263 19.88 9.23 14.01
N GLY A 264 20.61 9.00 15.10
CA GLY A 264 21.86 9.70 15.38
C GLY A 264 21.69 11.22 15.48
N SER A 265 22.64 11.97 14.95
CA SER A 265 22.67 13.44 14.96
C SER A 265 21.43 14.10 14.36
N ALA A 266 20.63 13.41 13.55
CA ALA A 266 19.38 13.96 13.01
C ALA A 266 18.28 14.11 14.08
N THR A 267 18.33 13.32 15.16
CA THR A 267 17.26 13.23 16.17
C THR A 267 17.68 13.81 17.52
N LYS A 268 16.71 14.36 18.25
CA LYS A 268 16.94 15.05 19.53
C LYS A 268 17.61 14.18 20.59
N ASN A 269 17.23 12.91 20.67
CA ASN A 269 17.76 11.93 21.62
C ASN A 269 18.80 10.97 20.99
N LYS A 270 19.19 11.20 19.73
CA LYS A 270 20.09 10.34 18.95
C LYS A 270 19.58 8.92 18.72
N LYS A 271 18.26 8.71 18.81
CA LYS A 271 17.59 7.43 18.65
C LYS A 271 16.66 7.43 17.46
N ILE A 272 16.29 6.24 17.00
CA ILE A 272 15.40 6.08 15.84
C ILE A 272 14.07 6.81 16.07
N LEU A 273 13.65 7.56 15.07
CA LEU A 273 12.32 8.15 14.90
C LEU A 273 11.81 7.79 13.49
N LEU A 274 10.63 7.19 13.40
CA LEU A 274 9.94 6.87 12.15
C LEU A 274 8.57 7.58 12.16
N ALA A 275 8.24 8.21 11.05
CA ALA A 275 6.94 8.85 10.82
C ALA A 275 6.41 8.48 9.44
N HIS A 276 5.10 8.26 9.34
CA HIS A 276 4.45 7.79 8.13
C HIS A 276 2.98 8.24 8.08
N ASN A 277 2.51 8.64 6.91
CA ASN A 277 1.08 8.85 6.64
C ASN A 277 0.64 8.04 5.42
N THR A 278 -0.48 7.34 5.54
CA THR A 278 -0.97 6.49 4.44
C THR A 278 -1.81 7.28 3.47
N TRP A 279 -1.54 7.11 2.17
CA TRP A 279 -2.37 7.67 1.11
C TRP A 279 -3.13 6.56 0.41
N GLU A 280 -4.43 6.74 0.23
CA GLU A 280 -5.26 5.81 -0.53
C GLU A 280 -6.51 6.53 -1.08
N ASN A 281 -7.13 5.90 -2.07
CA ASN A 281 -8.52 6.14 -2.44
C ASN A 281 -9.45 6.00 -1.23
N PHE A 282 -10.28 7.01 -0.98
CA PHE A 282 -11.08 7.08 0.24
C PHE A 282 -12.08 5.92 0.37
N GLU A 283 -12.62 5.39 -0.73
CA GLU A 283 -13.62 4.32 -0.71
C GLU A 283 -13.11 2.97 -0.17
N THR A 284 -11.79 2.74 -0.24
CA THR A 284 -11.14 1.53 0.30
C THR A 284 -10.26 1.86 1.50
N GLY A 285 -9.52 2.97 1.43
CA GLY A 285 -8.62 3.41 2.49
C GLY A 285 -9.31 3.78 3.79
N GLN A 286 -10.60 4.16 3.77
CA GLN A 286 -11.37 4.44 4.99
C GLN A 286 -11.50 3.24 5.96
N TYR A 287 -11.14 2.04 5.53
CA TYR A 287 -11.12 0.82 6.36
C TYR A 287 -9.74 0.51 6.96
N LEU A 288 -8.73 1.34 6.71
CA LEU A 288 -7.40 1.22 7.30
C LEU A 288 -7.33 1.77 8.74
N ASN A 289 -8.48 1.92 9.40
CA ASN A 289 -8.58 2.45 10.76
C ASN A 289 -8.43 1.36 11.84
N ILE A 290 -7.75 0.25 11.51
CA ILE A 290 -7.53 -0.85 12.44
C ILE A 290 -6.09 -0.79 12.96
N ILE A 291 -5.93 -0.86 14.28
CA ILE A 291 -4.65 -1.14 14.93
C ILE A 291 -4.74 -2.55 15.50
N ILE A 292 -3.86 -3.43 15.05
CA ILE A 292 -3.88 -4.84 15.43
C ILE A 292 -2.64 -5.23 16.23
N ASP A 293 -2.88 -5.85 17.38
CA ASP A 293 -1.90 -6.51 18.21
C ASP A 293 -2.04 -8.03 18.05
N ILE A 294 -0.99 -8.65 17.49
CA ILE A 294 -0.98 -10.07 17.16
C ILE A 294 0.06 -10.78 18.01
N VAL A 295 -0.38 -11.73 18.83
CA VAL A 295 0.50 -12.68 19.53
C VAL A 295 0.43 -14.01 18.79
N PRO A 296 1.29 -14.25 17.78
CA PRO A 296 1.27 -15.52 17.07
C PRO A 296 1.80 -16.64 17.97
N LYS A 297 1.39 -17.89 17.67
CA LYS A 297 1.98 -19.06 18.33
C LYS A 297 3.49 -19.18 18.12
N ARG A 298 3.99 -18.74 16.95
CA ARG A 298 5.39 -18.81 16.52
C ARG A 298 5.82 -17.49 15.88
N GLY A 299 7.07 -17.11 16.08
CA GLY A 299 7.62 -15.84 15.62
C GLY A 299 7.35 -14.70 16.60
N ASN A 300 7.61 -13.49 16.14
CA ASN A 300 7.56 -12.26 16.91
C ASN A 300 6.13 -11.75 17.06
N ARG A 301 5.83 -11.13 18.22
CA ARG A 301 4.61 -10.33 18.40
C ARG A 301 4.63 -9.14 17.42
N ILE A 302 3.47 -8.73 16.94
CA ILE A 302 3.34 -7.63 15.98
C ILE A 302 2.33 -6.61 16.51
N LEU A 303 2.67 -5.33 16.45
CA LEU A 303 1.70 -4.24 16.53
C LEU A 303 1.79 -3.44 15.22
N MET A 304 0.68 -3.30 14.51
CA MET A 304 0.65 -2.62 13.21
C MET A 304 -0.69 -1.95 12.94
N GLN A 305 -0.71 -1.03 11.99
CA GLN A 305 -1.94 -0.61 11.31
C GLN A 305 -2.35 -1.67 10.29
N THR A 306 -3.65 -1.90 10.07
CA THR A 306 -4.16 -2.84 9.07
C THR A 306 -5.57 -2.47 8.60
N ALA A 307 -6.19 -3.35 7.81
CA ALA A 307 -7.59 -3.32 7.39
C ALA A 307 -8.36 -4.53 7.97
N PRO A 308 -9.70 -4.50 8.03
CA PRO A 308 -10.49 -5.66 8.41
C PRO A 308 -10.22 -6.84 7.46
N GLY A 309 -9.83 -7.98 8.01
CA GLY A 309 -9.55 -9.22 7.29
C GLY A 309 -8.15 -9.33 6.68
N TYR A 310 -7.31 -8.28 6.77
CA TYR A 310 -5.92 -8.35 6.34
C TYR A 310 -5.05 -9.10 7.36
N ILE A 311 -4.11 -9.92 6.89
CA ILE A 311 -3.13 -10.59 7.77
C ILE A 311 -1.84 -9.79 7.89
N ASP A 312 -1.58 -8.88 6.97
CA ASP A 312 -0.47 -7.93 6.96
C ASP A 312 -0.98 -6.48 7.16
N SER A 313 -0.13 -5.49 6.92
CA SER A 313 -0.44 -4.10 7.24
C SER A 313 -1.07 -3.34 6.08
N PHE A 314 -0.69 -3.61 4.82
CA PHE A 314 -1.06 -2.92 3.58
C PHE A 314 -0.72 -1.42 3.52
N SER A 315 -1.10 -0.68 4.55
CA SER A 315 -0.56 0.64 4.88
C SER A 315 0.94 0.59 5.18
N ASP A 316 1.44 -0.59 5.56
CA ASP A 316 2.79 -0.87 6.04
C ASP A 316 3.30 0.13 7.09
N PHE A 317 2.81 -0.01 8.32
CA PHE A 317 3.41 0.61 9.51
C PHE A 317 3.36 -0.36 10.68
N PHE A 318 4.52 -0.77 11.21
CA PHE A 318 4.60 -1.82 12.22
C PHE A 318 5.75 -1.63 13.22
N VAL A 319 5.61 -2.33 14.35
CA VAL A 319 6.69 -2.66 15.29
C VAL A 319 6.57 -4.12 15.72
N THR A 320 7.70 -4.82 15.83
CA THR A 320 7.77 -6.25 16.16
C THR A 320 8.42 -6.49 17.53
N GLY A 321 8.17 -7.66 18.10
CA GLY A 321 8.84 -8.12 19.32
C GLY A 321 10.35 -8.30 19.19
N SER A 322 10.90 -8.41 17.98
CA SER A 322 12.34 -8.47 17.73
C SER A 322 13.04 -7.10 17.80
N GLY A 323 12.27 -6.01 17.93
CA GLY A 323 12.78 -4.64 17.95
C GLY A 323 12.87 -3.99 16.58
N LEU A 324 12.29 -4.61 15.54
CA LEU A 324 12.17 -4.01 14.21
C LEU A 324 10.94 -3.11 14.17
N LEU A 325 11.10 -1.95 13.57
CA LEU A 325 10.02 -1.06 13.19
C LEU A 325 10.17 -0.68 11.72
N GLY A 326 9.07 -0.40 11.05
CA GLY A 326 9.14 -0.10 9.63
C GLY A 326 7.90 0.54 9.05
N ALA A 327 8.11 1.23 7.93
CA ALA A 327 7.05 1.65 7.04
C ALA A 327 7.48 1.58 5.57
N ASP A 328 6.53 1.62 4.65
CA ASP A 328 6.79 1.68 3.21
C ASP A 328 6.25 2.97 2.56
N THR A 329 6.70 3.24 1.34
CA THR A 329 5.97 4.07 0.38
C THR A 329 6.01 3.40 -0.98
N SER A 330 4.86 3.15 -1.60
CA SER A 330 4.77 2.38 -2.85
C SER A 330 5.39 3.12 -4.04
N ILE A 331 6.06 2.41 -4.94
CA ILE A 331 6.72 2.98 -6.12
C ILE A 331 5.67 3.25 -7.21
N ALA A 332 5.44 4.53 -7.49
CA ALA A 332 4.52 4.96 -8.54
C ALA A 332 5.03 4.55 -9.92
N GLY A 333 4.12 4.15 -10.82
CA GLY A 333 4.43 3.89 -12.22
C GLY A 333 5.24 2.61 -12.48
N PHE A 334 5.39 1.74 -11.47
CA PHE A 334 6.03 0.44 -11.65
C PHE A 334 5.28 -0.43 -12.68
N MET A 335 5.99 -1.07 -13.58
CA MET A 335 5.40 -1.74 -14.76
C MET A 335 5.66 -3.24 -14.84
N LYS A 336 6.59 -3.77 -14.06
CA LYS A 336 7.00 -5.17 -14.16
C LYS A 336 6.11 -6.05 -13.28
N TYR A 337 5.79 -7.25 -13.75
CA TYR A 337 5.05 -8.23 -12.96
C TYR A 337 5.46 -9.65 -13.36
N ASN A 338 5.68 -10.50 -12.37
CA ASN A 338 5.98 -11.91 -12.54
C ASN A 338 4.84 -12.75 -11.93
N PRO A 339 3.92 -13.32 -12.74
CA PRO A 339 2.79 -14.09 -12.22
C PRO A 339 3.22 -15.37 -11.47
N ASN A 340 4.49 -15.79 -11.56
CA ASN A 340 5.05 -16.96 -10.87
C ASN A 340 5.77 -16.63 -9.55
N GLY A 341 5.88 -15.34 -9.20
CA GLY A 341 6.46 -14.89 -7.94
C GLY A 341 5.48 -14.97 -6.76
N ILE A 342 5.98 -14.75 -5.56
CA ILE A 342 5.25 -14.69 -4.29
C ILE A 342 4.74 -13.25 -4.07
N PRO A 343 3.44 -13.07 -3.78
CA PRO A 343 2.86 -11.76 -3.53
C PRO A 343 3.49 -11.07 -2.32
N GLN A 344 3.50 -9.74 -2.36
CA GLN A 344 4.05 -8.86 -1.33
C GLN A 344 3.41 -9.12 0.04
N PHE A 345 2.08 -9.19 0.13
CA PHE A 345 1.38 -9.38 1.41
C PHE A 345 1.84 -10.65 2.17
N VAL A 346 2.23 -11.71 1.43
CA VAL A 346 2.77 -12.94 2.01
C VAL A 346 4.20 -12.74 2.50
N ARG A 347 5.04 -12.09 1.67
CA ARG A 347 6.45 -11.82 2.00
C ARG A 347 6.56 -10.88 3.19
N ILE A 348 5.80 -9.78 3.21
CA ILE A 348 5.84 -8.82 4.31
C ILE A 348 5.31 -9.45 5.60
N ARG A 349 4.20 -10.21 5.55
CA ARG A 349 3.71 -10.90 6.73
C ARG A 349 4.77 -11.84 7.32
N LYS A 350 5.48 -12.57 6.46
CA LYS A 350 6.58 -13.44 6.89
C LYS A 350 7.75 -12.65 7.46
N ALA A 351 8.12 -11.53 6.83
CA ALA A 351 9.22 -10.69 7.28
C ALA A 351 8.93 -10.08 8.66
N ILE A 352 7.76 -9.49 8.88
CA ILE A 352 7.40 -8.90 10.19
C ILE A 352 7.26 -9.94 11.30
N GLN A 353 6.83 -11.17 10.97
CA GLN A 353 6.64 -12.22 11.96
C GLN A 353 7.93 -12.98 12.29
N TYR A 354 8.84 -13.16 11.32
CA TYR A 354 9.98 -14.08 11.48
C TYR A 354 11.37 -13.44 11.34
N ALA A 355 11.49 -12.18 10.91
CA ALA A 355 12.79 -11.52 10.89
C ALA A 355 13.20 -11.04 12.28
N ASP A 356 14.44 -11.35 12.66
CA ASP A 356 15.05 -10.89 13.91
C ASP A 356 15.91 -9.64 13.73
N ASP A 357 16.29 -9.33 12.49
CA ASP A 357 17.06 -8.14 12.12
C ASP A 357 16.68 -7.64 10.72
N MET A 358 17.24 -6.48 10.32
CA MET A 358 16.92 -5.87 9.03
C MET A 358 17.44 -6.68 7.84
N THR A 359 18.50 -7.48 7.99
CA THR A 359 19.02 -8.33 6.91
C THR A 359 18.05 -9.47 6.63
N GLY A 360 17.60 -10.17 7.68
CA GLY A 360 16.60 -11.23 7.56
C GLY A 360 15.27 -10.71 6.99
N PHE A 361 14.88 -9.47 7.34
CA PHE A 361 13.73 -8.83 6.73
C PHE A 361 13.91 -8.68 5.20
N VAL A 362 15.05 -8.11 4.77
CA VAL A 362 15.36 -7.89 3.35
C VAL A 362 15.45 -9.21 2.58
N ASP A 363 16.04 -10.25 3.16
CA ASP A 363 16.18 -11.57 2.53
C ASP A 363 14.82 -12.24 2.31
N ILE A 364 13.94 -12.20 3.31
CA ILE A 364 12.55 -12.69 3.15
C ILE A 364 11.81 -11.87 2.09
N MET A 365 11.94 -10.54 2.11
CA MET A 365 11.23 -9.69 1.16
C MET A 365 11.70 -9.89 -0.28
N LYS A 366 12.97 -10.21 -0.52
CA LYS A 366 13.47 -10.46 -1.88
C LYS A 366 13.07 -11.83 -2.43
N GLU A 367 12.65 -12.76 -1.58
CA GLU A 367 12.38 -14.14 -1.96
C GLU A 367 11.30 -14.23 -3.04
N ARG A 368 11.71 -14.55 -4.27
CA ARG A 368 10.83 -14.81 -5.43
C ARG A 368 9.73 -13.76 -5.63
N SER A 369 10.01 -12.47 -5.48
CA SER A 369 9.02 -11.40 -5.68
C SER A 369 8.24 -11.53 -6.99
N ASN A 370 6.93 -11.25 -6.97
CA ASN A 370 6.11 -11.09 -8.16
C ASN A 370 6.13 -9.67 -8.74
N GLY A 371 6.79 -8.71 -8.08
CA GLY A 371 6.78 -7.30 -8.51
C GLY A 371 5.45 -6.59 -8.27
N GLY A 372 4.51 -7.23 -7.60
CA GLY A 372 3.30 -6.59 -7.08
C GLY A 372 3.64 -5.75 -5.85
N TYR A 373 3.00 -4.59 -5.73
CA TYR A 373 3.10 -3.68 -4.57
C TYR A 373 4.56 -3.39 -4.18
N THR A 374 5.37 -3.04 -5.18
CA THR A 374 6.77 -2.66 -5.01
C THR A 374 6.90 -1.33 -4.30
N SER A 375 7.88 -1.25 -3.39
CA SER A 375 7.93 -0.17 -2.42
C SER A 375 9.36 0.22 -2.03
N MET A 376 9.46 1.43 -1.47
CA MET A 376 10.61 1.87 -0.69
C MET A 376 10.33 1.62 0.79
N TRP A 377 11.02 0.65 1.38
CA TRP A 377 10.92 0.30 2.79
C TRP A 377 11.89 1.13 3.62
N LEU A 378 11.39 1.77 4.68
CA LEU A 378 12.16 2.45 5.71
C LEU A 378 12.10 1.60 6.98
N LEU A 379 13.21 0.98 7.36
CA LEU A 379 13.32 0.06 8.50
C LEU A 379 14.24 0.62 9.57
N GLY A 380 13.92 0.36 10.82
CA GLY A 380 14.76 0.64 11.97
C GLY A 380 14.93 -0.58 12.85
N ASP A 381 16.12 -0.76 13.40
CA ASP A 381 16.40 -1.75 14.45
C ASP A 381 16.84 -1.04 15.72
N ILE A 382 15.98 -1.09 16.75
CA ILE A 382 16.22 -0.38 18.01
C ILE A 382 17.35 -0.99 18.84
N LYS A 383 17.78 -2.23 18.54
CA LYS A 383 18.90 -2.89 19.22
C LYS A 383 20.22 -2.30 18.76
N THR A 384 20.34 -2.02 17.46
CA THR A 384 21.55 -1.50 16.83
C THR A 384 21.51 0.01 16.61
N ASN A 385 20.34 0.64 16.77
CA ASN A 385 20.08 2.04 16.47
C ASN A 385 20.34 2.44 15.00
N LYS A 386 20.29 1.44 14.10
CA LYS A 386 20.51 1.60 12.67
C LYS A 386 19.20 1.74 11.93
N ILE A 387 19.23 2.49 10.84
CA ILE A 387 18.11 2.64 9.91
C ILE A 387 18.52 2.13 8.53
N LEU A 388 17.55 1.65 7.76
CA LEU A 388 17.77 1.07 6.44
C LEU A 388 16.69 1.56 5.47
N ARG A 389 17.12 1.89 4.24
CA ARG A 389 16.23 2.04 3.08
C ARG A 389 16.40 0.84 2.15
N PHE A 390 15.33 0.11 1.91
CA PHE A 390 15.27 -0.99 0.95
C PHE A 390 14.30 -0.65 -0.18
N GLU A 391 14.84 -0.40 -1.36
CA GLU A 391 14.06 -0.11 -2.57
C GLU A 391 13.92 -1.41 -3.36
N GLN A 392 12.69 -1.92 -3.45
CA GLN A 392 12.41 -3.20 -4.08
C GLN A 392 11.75 -3.01 -5.45
N GLY A 393 12.49 -3.26 -6.52
CA GLY A 393 11.93 -3.56 -7.84
C GLY A 393 11.66 -5.05 -8.02
N LEU A 394 11.51 -5.51 -9.26
CA LEU A 394 11.36 -6.93 -9.60
C LEU A 394 12.73 -7.54 -9.91
N GLU A 395 13.49 -6.89 -10.80
CA GLU A 395 14.82 -7.30 -11.24
C GLU A 395 15.92 -6.62 -10.42
N TYR A 396 15.69 -5.35 -10.05
CA TYR A 396 16.66 -4.55 -9.31
C TYR A 396 16.19 -4.32 -7.87
N TYR A 397 17.17 -4.16 -6.98
CA TYR A 397 16.94 -3.69 -5.63
C TYR A 397 18.13 -2.88 -5.14
N ASN A 398 17.88 -2.03 -4.16
CA ASN A 398 18.88 -1.24 -3.48
C ASN A 398 18.69 -1.31 -1.96
N VAL A 399 19.78 -1.48 -1.22
CA VAL A 399 19.78 -1.50 0.24
C VAL A 399 20.83 -0.50 0.72
N LYS A 400 20.41 0.47 1.52
CA LYS A 400 21.32 1.45 2.15
C LYS A 400 21.05 1.53 3.64
N THR A 401 22.08 1.34 4.45
CA THR A 401 22.01 1.41 5.91
C THR A 401 22.74 2.66 6.42
N LEU A 402 22.20 3.30 7.45
CA LEU A 402 22.81 4.42 8.15
C LEU A 402 22.83 4.18 9.66
N GLU A 403 23.90 4.63 10.31
CA GLU A 403 24.00 4.75 11.77
C GLU A 403 23.74 6.20 12.25
N ASP A 404 23.79 7.15 11.32
CA ASP A 404 23.57 8.57 11.54
C ASP A 404 22.95 9.21 10.29
N GLY A 405 21.94 10.07 10.48
CA GLY A 405 21.22 10.75 9.40
C GLY A 405 19.77 10.30 9.25
N TYR A 406 19.22 10.42 8.04
CA TYR A 406 17.82 10.14 7.75
C TYR A 406 17.59 9.58 6.34
N PHE A 407 16.41 9.00 6.13
CA PHE A 407 15.84 8.66 4.83
C PHE A 407 14.42 9.22 4.71
N ILE A 408 13.99 9.48 3.47
CA ILE A 408 12.63 9.89 3.12
C ILE A 408 11.98 8.90 2.16
N GLY A 409 10.67 8.76 2.25
CA GLY A 409 9.81 7.98 1.34
C GLY A 409 8.79 8.91 0.68
N PHE A 410 8.76 8.90 -0.66
CA PHE A 410 8.02 9.86 -1.48
C PHE A 410 7.55 9.26 -2.82
N ASN A 411 7.39 7.94 -2.89
CA ASN A 411 6.83 7.20 -4.03
C ASN A 411 7.63 7.15 -5.32
N ALA A 412 8.89 7.57 -5.31
CA ALA A 412 9.78 7.39 -6.45
C ALA A 412 11.14 6.84 -5.99
N PRO A 413 11.66 5.80 -6.64
CA PRO A 413 12.94 5.22 -6.27
C PRO A 413 14.08 6.18 -6.58
N GLU A 414 15.06 6.12 -5.69
CA GLU A 414 16.34 6.80 -5.75
C GLU A 414 17.35 6.02 -6.58
N ASP A 415 17.24 4.68 -6.60
CA ASP A 415 18.05 3.84 -7.50
C ASP A 415 17.67 4.11 -8.98
N PRO A 416 18.60 4.63 -9.80
CA PRO A 416 18.32 4.90 -11.21
C PRO A 416 17.99 3.65 -12.03
N ARG A 417 18.41 2.46 -11.61
CA ARG A 417 18.08 1.20 -12.30
C ARG A 417 16.59 0.92 -12.18
N ILE A 418 16.05 0.94 -10.97
CA ILE A 418 14.60 0.76 -10.74
C ILE A 418 13.84 1.89 -11.44
N ARG A 419 14.27 3.15 -11.22
CA ARG A 419 13.59 4.34 -11.75
C ARG A 419 13.50 4.38 -13.28
N ASN A 420 14.52 3.90 -13.98
CA ASN A 420 14.61 4.04 -15.43
C ASN A 420 14.32 2.74 -16.19
N LEU A 421 14.42 1.56 -15.56
CA LEU A 421 14.25 0.26 -16.23
C LEU A 421 12.94 -0.45 -15.85
N GLU A 422 12.35 -0.10 -14.71
CA GLU A 422 11.15 -0.79 -14.19
C GLU A 422 9.96 0.14 -13.92
N VAL A 423 10.20 1.45 -13.91
CA VAL A 423 9.20 2.49 -13.67
C VAL A 423 9.02 3.34 -14.93
N GLU A 424 7.77 3.68 -15.23
CA GLU A 424 7.45 4.74 -16.18
C GLU A 424 6.82 5.91 -15.40
N ASN A 425 7.14 7.14 -15.80
CA ASN A 425 6.59 8.34 -15.18
C ASN A 425 6.86 8.42 -13.66
N SER A 426 8.10 8.16 -13.24
CA SER A 426 8.49 8.24 -11.82
C SER A 426 8.26 9.62 -11.18
N CYS A 427 8.13 10.68 -12.00
CA CYS A 427 7.99 12.08 -11.57
C CYS A 427 9.03 12.56 -10.56
N TYR A 428 10.18 11.88 -10.51
CA TYR A 428 11.18 12.07 -9.46
C TYR A 428 11.70 13.52 -9.35
N THR A 429 11.80 14.23 -10.49
CA THR A 429 12.24 15.64 -10.55
C THR A 429 11.12 16.64 -10.82
N ASP A 430 9.90 16.18 -11.13
CA ASP A 430 8.81 17.07 -11.49
C ASP A 430 8.00 17.48 -10.26
N ILE A 431 8.24 18.71 -9.79
CA ILE A 431 7.55 19.26 -8.61
C ILE A 431 6.07 19.59 -8.87
N ARG A 432 5.59 19.51 -10.12
CA ARG A 432 4.16 19.57 -10.42
C ARG A 432 3.43 18.31 -9.98
N ASP A 433 4.17 17.23 -9.74
CA ASP A 433 3.66 15.97 -9.23
C ASP A 433 4.05 15.75 -7.77
N HIS A 434 3.27 14.93 -7.09
CA HIS A 434 3.40 14.68 -5.66
C HIS A 434 4.74 14.04 -5.28
N GLN A 435 5.35 13.20 -6.11
CA GLN A 435 6.64 12.56 -5.80
C GLN A 435 7.77 13.60 -5.79
N GLY A 436 7.89 14.38 -6.86
CA GLY A 436 8.91 15.43 -6.97
C GLY A 436 8.72 16.52 -5.91
N ALA A 437 7.47 16.94 -5.68
CA ALA A 437 7.14 17.95 -4.69
C ALA A 437 7.50 17.52 -3.27
N ARG A 438 7.06 16.32 -2.84
CA ARG A 438 7.33 15.81 -1.49
C ARG A 438 8.79 15.45 -1.28
N ARG A 439 9.50 14.95 -2.30
CA ARG A 439 10.95 14.77 -2.25
C ARG A 439 11.65 16.07 -1.83
N VAL A 440 11.31 17.18 -2.49
CA VAL A 440 11.86 18.50 -2.17
C VAL A 440 11.42 18.94 -0.78
N ARG A 441 10.11 18.86 -0.48
CA ARG A 441 9.56 19.41 0.77
C ARG A 441 10.00 18.65 2.02
N LEU A 442 9.98 17.31 1.99
CA LEU A 442 10.49 16.49 3.10
C LEU A 442 11.96 16.79 3.37
N THR A 443 12.79 16.90 2.32
CA THR A 443 14.20 17.25 2.46
C THR A 443 14.36 18.62 3.15
N GLN A 444 13.66 19.66 2.69
CA GLN A 444 13.71 20.99 3.30
C GLN A 444 13.36 20.96 4.79
N LEU A 445 12.31 20.23 5.16
CA LEU A 445 11.84 20.15 6.55
C LEU A 445 12.83 19.38 7.44
N LEU A 446 13.35 18.25 6.98
CA LEU A 446 14.28 17.44 7.77
C LEU A 446 15.64 18.12 7.94
N GLU A 447 16.17 18.75 6.88
CA GLU A 447 17.40 19.55 6.96
C GLU A 447 17.27 20.72 7.94
N HIS A 448 16.12 21.40 7.96
CA HIS A 448 15.85 22.48 8.91
C HIS A 448 15.74 21.99 10.37
N GLN A 449 15.35 20.73 10.58
CA GLN A 449 15.09 20.14 11.90
C GLN A 449 16.22 19.21 12.39
N LEU A 450 17.38 19.16 11.72
CA LEU A 450 18.50 18.33 12.14
C LEU A 450 18.88 18.56 13.61
N GLY A 451 19.03 17.47 14.36
CA GLY A 451 19.32 17.46 15.79
C GLY A 451 18.13 17.79 16.68
N LYS A 452 16.96 18.08 16.11
CA LYS A 452 15.74 18.48 16.83
C LYS A 452 14.56 17.55 16.58
N LEU A 453 14.67 16.62 15.63
CA LEU A 453 13.58 15.68 15.32
C LEU A 453 13.18 14.88 16.57
N ASP A 454 11.92 15.02 16.96
CA ASP A 454 11.21 14.27 17.99
C ASP A 454 9.75 14.03 17.55
N ILE A 455 8.94 13.44 18.43
CA ILE A 455 7.53 13.10 18.12
C ILE A 455 6.71 14.33 17.70
N GLU A 456 6.91 15.50 18.33
CA GLU A 456 6.12 16.68 17.98
C GLU A 456 6.56 17.26 16.65
N ALA A 457 7.87 17.35 16.40
CA ALA A 457 8.38 17.74 15.08
C ALA A 457 7.86 16.80 13.96
N ALA A 458 7.77 15.49 14.22
CA ALA A 458 7.22 14.52 13.28
C ALA A 458 5.73 14.76 12.98
N LYS A 459 4.91 15.13 13.98
CA LYS A 459 3.49 15.49 13.76
C LYS A 459 3.38 16.70 12.85
N ASP A 460 4.18 17.73 13.09
CA ASP A 460 4.18 18.96 12.30
C ASP A 460 4.61 18.70 10.85
N ILE A 461 5.62 17.84 10.65
CA ILE A 461 6.09 17.46 9.30
C ILE A 461 5.01 16.68 8.56
N LEU A 462 4.38 15.69 9.19
CA LEU A 462 3.32 14.90 8.56
C LEU A 462 2.08 15.73 8.21
N ALA A 463 1.84 16.84 8.92
CA ALA A 463 0.74 17.77 8.71
C ALA A 463 1.07 18.93 7.75
N ASP A 464 2.22 18.92 7.07
CA ASP A 464 2.65 20.06 6.27
C ASP A 464 1.91 20.16 4.92
N HIS A 465 1.33 21.36 4.70
CA HIS A 465 0.61 21.76 3.49
C HIS A 465 1.35 22.81 2.65
N TYR A 466 2.68 22.85 2.68
CA TYR A 466 3.40 23.79 1.81
C TYR A 466 3.64 23.17 0.42
N ASP A 467 2.97 23.73 -0.58
CA ASP A 467 3.09 23.36 -1.98
C ASP A 467 4.31 24.04 -2.61
N VAL A 468 5.36 23.26 -2.88
CA VAL A 468 6.63 23.78 -3.41
C VAL A 468 6.57 24.21 -4.87
N TYR A 469 5.55 23.80 -5.62
CA TYR A 469 5.36 24.26 -7.00
C TYR A 469 4.71 25.64 -7.03
N LEU A 470 3.66 25.83 -6.21
CA LEU A 470 2.96 27.10 -6.10
C LEU A 470 3.67 28.10 -5.18
N ASN A 471 4.60 27.64 -4.35
CA ASN A 471 5.24 28.40 -3.27
C ASN A 471 4.22 29.00 -2.29
N GLN A 472 3.24 28.21 -1.88
CA GLN A 472 2.14 28.64 -1.02
C GLN A 472 1.77 27.54 -0.02
N ARG A 473 1.25 27.93 1.16
CA ARG A 473 0.65 27.00 2.11
C ARG A 473 -0.81 26.76 1.72
N ILE A 474 -1.05 25.67 1.00
CA ILE A 474 -2.36 25.25 0.52
C ILE A 474 -2.38 23.71 0.46
N PRO A 475 -3.38 23.03 1.06
CA PRO A 475 -3.49 21.58 0.92
C PRO A 475 -3.72 21.22 -0.55
N SER A 476 -2.96 20.26 -1.07
CA SER A 476 -3.07 19.82 -2.46
C SER A 476 -2.57 18.39 -2.63
N SER A 477 -2.60 17.85 -3.83
CA SER A 477 -1.99 16.55 -4.11
C SER A 477 -0.47 16.55 -3.91
N ARG A 478 0.18 17.73 -3.92
CA ARG A 478 1.64 17.88 -3.88
C ARG A 478 2.23 17.99 -2.47
N THR A 479 1.39 18.16 -1.46
CA THR A 479 1.81 18.37 -0.06
C THR A 479 2.10 17.06 0.67
N ILE A 480 2.75 17.11 1.85
CA ILE A 480 3.10 15.90 2.63
C ILE A 480 1.85 15.23 3.20
N ASP A 481 0.97 16.03 3.80
CA ASP A 481 -0.42 15.67 4.03
C ASP A 481 -1.16 15.94 2.71
N GLY A 482 -1.37 14.89 1.92
CA GLY A 482 -1.86 14.99 0.55
C GLY A 482 -3.39 15.06 0.48
N HIS A 483 -3.89 15.98 -0.34
CA HIS A 483 -5.32 16.24 -0.52
C HIS A 483 -5.68 16.36 -2.01
N TYR A 484 -5.94 15.24 -2.70
CA TYR A 484 -6.42 15.32 -4.09
C TYR A 484 -7.86 15.81 -4.17
N GLU A 485 -8.65 15.62 -3.10
CA GLU A 485 -10.05 16.03 -3.02
C GLU A 485 -10.22 17.55 -3.02
N LEU A 486 -9.13 18.29 -2.76
CA LEU A 486 -9.07 19.76 -2.76
C LEU A 486 -8.29 20.32 -3.96
N ASP A 487 -7.68 19.46 -4.78
CA ASP A 487 -6.80 19.86 -5.87
C ASP A 487 -7.56 19.89 -7.21
N ASP A 488 -7.64 21.08 -7.81
CA ASP A 488 -8.26 21.27 -9.13
C ASP A 488 -7.41 20.72 -10.28
N GLN A 489 -6.17 20.30 -10.00
CA GLN A 489 -5.22 19.75 -10.95
C GLN A 489 -5.08 20.64 -12.19
N LYS A 490 -5.07 21.98 -12.04
CA LYS A 490 -5.04 22.94 -13.17
C LYS A 490 -3.87 22.74 -14.15
N TYR A 491 -2.74 22.23 -13.66
CA TYR A 491 -1.52 21.99 -14.44
C TYR A 491 -1.01 20.56 -14.23
N PRO A 492 -1.77 19.53 -14.66
CA PRO A 492 -1.37 18.16 -14.42
C PRO A 492 -0.12 17.84 -15.25
N SER A 493 0.83 17.13 -14.64
CA SER A 493 2.09 16.73 -15.25
C SER A 493 1.91 15.69 -16.36
N LEU A 494 0.91 14.81 -16.24
CA LEU A 494 0.82 13.57 -17.01
C LEU A 494 -0.61 13.21 -17.45
N ALA A 495 -0.70 12.56 -18.61
CA ALA A 495 -1.90 11.85 -19.03
C ALA A 495 -2.10 10.61 -18.13
N GLY A 496 -3.29 10.48 -17.53
CA GLY A 496 -3.60 9.39 -16.58
C GLY A 496 -3.41 9.76 -15.10
N SER A 497 -3.01 11.00 -14.79
CA SER A 497 -3.09 11.51 -13.42
C SER A 497 -4.53 11.46 -12.89
N PRO A 498 -4.72 11.32 -11.57
CA PRO A 498 -6.05 11.38 -10.95
C PRO A 498 -6.80 12.64 -11.41
N PRO A 499 -8.07 12.51 -11.82
CA PRO A 499 -8.85 13.66 -12.26
C PRO A 499 -9.05 14.67 -11.11
N PRO A 500 -9.39 15.94 -11.44
CA PRO A 500 -9.61 16.99 -10.45
C PRO A 500 -10.54 16.56 -9.31
N PHE A 501 -10.16 16.94 -8.09
CA PHE A 501 -10.91 16.67 -6.87
C PHE A 501 -11.10 15.18 -6.56
N SER A 502 -10.21 14.30 -7.02
CA SER A 502 -10.29 12.86 -6.75
C SER A 502 -10.33 12.56 -5.25
N PRO A 503 -11.26 11.71 -4.76
CA PRO A 503 -11.39 11.40 -3.33
C PRO A 503 -10.29 10.43 -2.89
N GLN A 504 -9.06 10.93 -2.82
CA GLN A 504 -7.88 10.19 -2.43
C GLN A 504 -6.87 11.12 -1.75
N GLY A 505 -5.99 10.56 -0.94
CA GLY A 505 -5.02 11.35 -0.18
C GLY A 505 -4.76 10.74 1.18
N THR A 506 -4.27 11.55 2.10
CA THR A 506 -3.87 11.10 3.43
C THR A 506 -5.06 10.71 4.31
N LEU A 507 -4.95 9.56 4.99
CA LEU A 507 -6.02 8.99 5.83
C LEU A 507 -5.67 8.89 7.30
N ASP A 508 -4.40 9.10 7.65
CA ASP A 508 -3.89 8.96 9.01
C ASP A 508 -2.58 9.74 9.20
N GLY A 509 -2.01 9.63 10.40
CA GLY A 509 -0.59 9.82 10.64
C GLY A 509 -0.12 8.87 11.75
N LYS A 510 1.07 8.29 11.63
CA LYS A 510 1.67 7.39 12.63
C LYS A 510 3.13 7.74 12.88
N ILE A 511 3.53 7.70 14.14
CA ILE A 511 4.87 8.07 14.59
C ILE A 511 5.31 7.14 15.71
N ILE A 512 6.55 6.66 15.59
CA ILE A 512 7.19 5.81 16.59
C ILE A 512 8.65 6.25 16.78
N ASP A 513 9.06 6.43 18.03
CA ASP A 513 10.47 6.56 18.39
C ASP A 513 10.97 5.28 19.08
N SER A 514 12.27 5.22 19.36
CA SER A 514 12.87 4.04 20.00
C SER A 514 12.32 3.73 21.39
N ASP A 515 11.84 4.73 22.13
CA ASP A 515 11.32 4.51 23.48
C ASP A 515 9.90 3.93 23.43
N LEU A 516 9.06 4.41 22.50
CA LEU A 516 7.79 3.80 22.16
C LEU A 516 7.96 2.39 21.60
N ALA A 517 8.95 2.17 20.72
CA ALA A 517 9.23 0.87 20.13
C ALA A 517 9.65 -0.19 21.16
N LYS A 518 10.46 0.17 22.17
CA LYS A 518 10.78 -0.74 23.30
C LYS A 518 9.54 -1.23 24.04
N MET A 519 8.49 -0.41 24.07
CA MET A 519 7.20 -0.76 24.68
C MET A 519 6.20 -1.36 23.69
N MET A 520 6.61 -1.61 22.44
CA MET A 520 5.75 -1.93 21.31
C MET A 520 4.51 -1.03 21.28
N ALA A 521 4.75 0.25 21.13
CA ALA A 521 3.75 1.30 21.09
C ALA A 521 4.03 2.30 19.96
N PHE A 522 3.02 3.03 19.52
CA PHE A 522 3.18 4.18 18.62
C PHE A 522 2.06 5.19 18.82
N CYS A 523 2.29 6.42 18.35
CA CYS A 523 1.29 7.47 18.28
C CYS A 523 0.60 7.42 16.91
N ALA A 524 -0.72 7.51 16.87
CA ALA A 524 -1.50 7.52 15.65
C ALA A 524 -2.67 8.49 15.70
N ARG A 525 -3.04 9.03 14.54
CA ARG A 525 -4.23 9.86 14.31
C ARG A 525 -5.00 9.29 13.13
N TRP A 526 -6.30 9.08 13.31
CA TRP A 526 -7.19 8.71 12.21
C TRP A 526 -7.76 9.96 11.53
N GLY A 527 -7.96 9.92 10.22
CA GLY A 527 -8.09 11.12 9.41
C GLY A 527 -6.72 11.72 9.10
N ASN A 528 -6.64 12.60 8.10
CA ASN A 528 -5.37 13.16 7.63
C ASN A 528 -4.52 13.75 8.77
N SER A 529 -3.21 13.85 8.53
CA SER A 529 -2.24 14.15 9.59
C SER A 529 -2.45 15.53 10.22
N SER A 530 -2.91 16.52 9.43
CA SER A 530 -3.27 17.86 9.92
C SER A 530 -4.57 17.89 10.73
N GLY A 531 -5.46 16.92 10.52
CA GLY A 531 -6.75 16.82 11.21
C GLY A 531 -7.89 17.53 10.52
N MET A 532 -7.69 17.97 9.29
CA MET A 532 -8.74 18.55 8.48
C MET A 532 -9.88 17.53 8.32
N PRO A 533 -11.14 17.89 8.55
CA PRO A 533 -12.24 16.94 8.35
C PRO A 533 -12.50 16.73 6.84
N PHE A 534 -13.02 15.55 6.50
CA PHE A 534 -13.62 15.26 5.20
C PHE A 534 -15.10 14.99 5.40
N ILE A 535 -15.96 15.89 4.90
CA ILE A 535 -17.41 15.80 5.02
C ILE A 535 -18.00 15.44 3.67
N THR A 536 -18.62 14.26 3.58
CA THR A 536 -19.11 13.69 2.33
C THR A 536 -20.22 14.52 1.70
N HIS A 537 -21.11 15.09 2.53
CA HIS A 537 -22.17 15.98 2.07
C HIS A 537 -21.62 17.17 1.28
N ASP A 538 -20.68 17.92 1.88
CA ASP A 538 -20.06 19.10 1.28
C ASP A 538 -19.24 18.73 0.06
N TYR A 539 -18.48 17.63 0.13
CA TYR A 539 -17.69 17.12 -0.98
C TYR A 539 -18.55 16.83 -2.21
N PHE A 540 -19.66 16.11 -2.06
CA PHE A 540 -20.55 15.81 -3.20
C PHE A 540 -21.36 17.02 -3.68
N ALA A 541 -21.64 18.00 -2.82
CA ALA A 541 -22.27 19.25 -3.21
C ALA A 541 -21.35 20.08 -4.13
N ASN A 542 -20.05 20.12 -3.82
CA ASN A 542 -19.05 20.86 -4.59
C ASN A 542 -18.51 20.09 -5.80
N HIS A 543 -18.56 18.76 -5.76
CA HIS A 543 -17.94 17.89 -6.76
C HIS A 543 -18.91 16.79 -7.27
N PRO A 544 -20.00 17.17 -7.96
CA PRO A 544 -21.04 16.23 -8.40
C PRO A 544 -20.54 15.15 -9.38
N GLN A 545 -19.38 15.32 -10.00
CA GLN A 545 -18.75 14.29 -10.84
C GLN A 545 -18.45 12.99 -10.06
N TRP A 546 -18.31 13.08 -8.74
CA TRP A 546 -18.04 11.94 -7.86
C TRP A 546 -19.29 11.31 -7.25
N ASN A 547 -20.49 11.74 -7.66
CA ASN A 547 -21.77 11.28 -7.07
C ASN A 547 -22.00 9.76 -7.13
N HIS A 548 -21.32 9.04 -8.01
CA HIS A 548 -21.37 7.57 -8.07
C HIS A 548 -20.84 6.90 -6.78
N LEU A 549 -20.03 7.61 -5.98
CA LEU A 549 -19.52 7.12 -4.70
C LEU A 549 -20.43 7.46 -3.50
N LYS A 550 -21.61 8.04 -3.72
CA LYS A 550 -22.59 8.28 -2.65
C LYS A 550 -22.99 6.96 -1.99
N GLY A 551 -22.87 6.91 -0.66
CA GLY A 551 -23.09 5.68 0.11
C GLY A 551 -21.86 4.78 0.24
N HIS A 552 -20.78 5.08 -0.47
CA HIS A 552 -19.51 4.33 -0.40
C HIS A 552 -18.40 5.10 0.30
N LEU A 553 -18.53 6.42 0.49
CA LEU A 553 -17.64 7.25 1.30
C LEU A 553 -18.26 7.57 2.66
N LYS A 554 -17.42 7.62 3.68
CA LYS A 554 -17.77 8.01 5.05
C LYS A 554 -17.19 9.38 5.39
N ASP A 555 -17.91 10.10 6.26
CA ASP A 555 -17.34 11.28 6.90
C ASP A 555 -16.10 10.88 7.71
N ARG A 556 -15.09 11.72 7.70
CA ARG A 556 -13.91 11.61 8.57
C ARG A 556 -13.76 12.90 9.34
N PHE A 557 -14.19 12.89 10.59
CA PHE A 557 -14.09 14.04 11.48
C PHE A 557 -12.65 14.22 12.00
N THR A 558 -12.37 15.39 12.55
CA THR A 558 -11.10 15.68 13.21
C THR A 558 -10.94 14.80 14.46
N GLU A 559 -9.92 13.93 14.45
CA GLU A 559 -9.57 13.12 15.62
C GLU A 559 -8.31 13.62 16.33
N LYS A 560 -8.09 13.16 17.56
CA LYS A 560 -6.88 13.44 18.35
C LYS A 560 -5.79 12.40 18.07
N TRP A 561 -4.53 12.85 18.15
CA TRP A 561 -3.40 11.93 18.27
C TRP A 561 -3.54 11.08 19.54
N SER A 562 -3.38 9.76 19.37
CA SER A 562 -3.58 8.76 20.42
C SER A 562 -2.41 7.80 20.45
N LYS A 563 -1.97 7.40 21.64
CA LYS A 563 -0.94 6.36 21.79
C LYS A 563 -1.59 4.99 21.90
N PHE A 564 -1.14 4.03 21.09
CA PHE A 564 -1.55 2.64 21.15
C PHE A 564 -0.39 1.76 21.54
N ARG A 565 -0.64 0.70 22.32
CA ARG A 565 0.39 -0.28 22.70
C ARG A 565 -0.14 -1.70 22.65
N VAL A 566 0.76 -2.66 22.61
CA VAL A 566 0.42 -4.08 22.79
C VAL A 566 -0.28 -4.35 24.13
N GLY A 567 -1.27 -5.25 24.14
CA GLY A 567 -2.02 -5.65 25.34
C GLY A 567 -2.87 -4.53 25.97
N GLU A 568 -3.10 -3.44 25.25
CA GLU A 568 -3.91 -2.34 25.75
C GLU A 568 -5.37 -2.77 25.93
N GLY A 569 -5.99 -2.45 27.07
CA GLY A 569 -7.36 -2.87 27.37
C GLY A 569 -7.52 -4.36 27.71
N GLY A 570 -6.44 -5.15 27.68
CA GLY A 570 -6.47 -6.56 28.05
C GLY A 570 -6.75 -6.75 29.54
N CYS A 571 -7.75 -7.58 29.83
CA CYS A 571 -7.93 -8.32 31.06
C CYS A 571 -8.35 -9.75 30.68
#